data_AF-A0A9E3SB26-F1
#
_entry.id   AF-A0A9E3SB26-F1
#
_cell.length_a   1.000
_cell.length_b   1.000
_cell.length_c   1.000
_cell.angle_alpha   90.00
_cell.angle_beta   90.00
_cell.angle_gamma   90.00
#
_symmetry.space_group_name_H-M   'P 1'
#
loop_
_entity.id
_entity.type
_entity.pdbx_description
1 polymer ?
#
loop_
_entity_poly.entity_id
_entity_poly.type
_entity_poly.pdbx_seq_one_letter_code
_entity_poly.pdbx_strand_id
1 'polypeptide(L)'
;LKHGSKQGVRYFWNPYFEEVSPFAPWHFDGQLMQPYPGFSDAFPERDFAKIPGTASWLWRTSGTLEVPQEGLWNYYFNNERLARIIRYNNIHVAHVYPAWAQETKGYWRFDEDGKIVAETGFNQALARIDSLHKSGQLLPTTVQQLLSYHEQSLELDYQINSDNSITISHHGNQPIEGLSFITLAVEVEISSKTFESRQTDKGLIFWFNIAPGESVNIKAKRP
;
A
#
# COMPACT_ATOMS: atom_id res chain seq x y z
N LEU A 1 13.04 18.87 7.75
CA LEU A 1 13.52 18.15 6.55
C LEU A 1 15.05 18.06 6.44
N LYS A 2 15.83 19.17 6.45
CA LYS A 2 17.31 19.16 6.35
C LYS A 2 18.08 18.30 7.37
N HIS A 3 17.48 17.97 8.53
CA HIS A 3 18.13 17.14 9.56
C HIS A 3 17.90 15.63 9.36
N GLY A 4 16.72 15.21 8.89
CA GLY A 4 16.40 13.79 8.67
C GLY A 4 17.17 13.18 7.49
N SER A 5 17.41 13.97 6.44
CA SER A 5 18.23 13.54 5.30
C SER A 5 19.68 13.24 5.68
N LYS A 6 20.22 13.92 6.72
CA LYS A 6 21.56 13.65 7.26
C LYS A 6 21.64 12.32 8.02
N GLN A 7 20.50 11.77 8.42
CA GLN A 7 20.38 10.51 9.15
C GLN A 7 19.93 9.35 8.24
N GLY A 8 19.91 9.56 6.92
CA GLY A 8 19.47 8.54 5.95
C GLY A 8 17.95 8.39 5.82
N VAL A 9 17.15 9.22 6.48
CA VAL A 9 15.68 9.21 6.36
C VAL A 9 15.29 9.85 5.01
N ARG A 10 14.64 9.06 4.15
CA ARG A 10 14.23 9.49 2.80
C ARG A 10 12.74 9.66 2.62
N TYR A 11 11.92 9.02 3.45
CA TYR A 11 10.48 9.00 3.32
C TYR A 11 9.84 9.72 4.49
N PHE A 12 8.98 10.70 4.19
CA PHE A 12 8.32 11.55 5.17
C PHE A 12 6.80 11.44 5.00
N TRP A 13 6.10 11.37 6.12
CA TRP A 13 4.65 11.38 6.18
C TRP A 13 4.13 12.82 6.34
N ASN A 14 3.02 13.15 5.67
CA ASN A 14 2.34 14.45 5.74
C ASN A 14 0.88 14.29 6.22
N PRO A 15 0.60 14.51 7.53
CA PRO A 15 -0.76 14.45 8.08
C PRO A 15 -1.68 15.59 7.67
N TYR A 16 -1.23 16.58 6.90
CA TYR A 16 -2.00 17.81 6.68
C TYR A 16 -3.45 17.55 6.25
N PHE A 17 -3.72 16.52 5.44
CA PHE A 17 -5.08 16.21 4.99
C PHE A 17 -5.87 15.33 5.96
N GLU A 18 -5.22 14.71 6.94
CA GLU A 18 -5.87 14.08 8.10
C GLU A 18 -6.27 15.10 9.16
N GLU A 19 -5.54 16.20 9.32
CA GLU A 19 -5.74 17.11 10.45
C GLU A 19 -6.56 18.35 10.12
N VAL A 20 -6.71 18.69 8.82
CA VAL A 20 -7.35 19.95 8.41
C VAL A 20 -8.84 19.75 8.16
N SER A 21 -9.64 20.64 8.76
CA SER A 21 -11.10 20.53 8.93
C SER A 21 -11.99 20.32 7.68
N PRO A 22 -11.72 20.85 6.46
CA PRO A 22 -12.58 20.61 5.31
C PRO A 22 -12.49 19.16 4.80
N PHE A 23 -11.49 18.40 5.25
CA PHE A 23 -11.31 16.99 4.92
C PHE A 23 -11.95 16.05 5.95
N ALA A 24 -12.37 16.55 7.12
CA ALA A 24 -12.93 15.74 8.21
C ALA A 24 -14.14 14.86 7.82
N PRO A 25 -15.10 15.33 7.00
CA PRO A 25 -16.19 14.47 6.54
C PRO A 25 -15.72 13.31 5.66
N TRP A 26 -14.52 13.37 5.08
CA TRP A 26 -13.94 12.38 4.18
C TRP A 26 -12.97 11.42 4.90
N HIS A 27 -12.80 11.57 6.21
CA HIS A 27 -12.03 10.65 7.05
C HIS A 27 -12.83 9.42 7.44
N PHE A 28 -12.15 8.38 7.94
CA PHE A 28 -12.75 7.10 8.32
C PHE A 28 -14.03 7.28 9.15
N ASP A 29 -13.99 8.16 10.15
CA ASP A 29 -15.10 8.44 11.08
C ASP A 29 -16.11 9.49 10.58
N GLY A 30 -15.84 10.14 9.44
CA GLY A 30 -16.73 11.14 8.83
C GLY A 30 -17.88 10.55 8.00
N GLN A 31 -17.89 9.24 7.78
CA GLN A 31 -18.82 8.54 6.89
C GLN A 31 -19.78 7.62 7.66
N LEU A 32 -21.08 7.75 7.38
CA LEU A 32 -22.13 6.92 7.99
C LEU A 32 -22.03 5.42 7.60
N MET A 33 -21.37 5.13 6.47
CA MET A 33 -21.12 3.76 6.02
C MET A 33 -19.65 3.42 6.26
N GLN A 34 -19.38 2.51 7.20
CA GLN A 34 -18.03 1.98 7.42
C GLN A 34 -17.93 0.49 7.04
N PRO A 35 -17.06 0.10 6.09
CA PRO A 35 -16.13 0.95 5.31
C PRO A 35 -16.82 1.62 4.10
N TYR A 36 -16.46 2.88 3.83
CA TYR A 36 -16.89 3.66 2.66
C TYR A 36 -15.91 3.47 1.49
N PRO A 37 -16.38 3.13 0.27
CA PRO A 37 -15.48 2.81 -0.83
C PRO A 37 -14.77 4.00 -1.49
N GLY A 38 -15.09 5.24 -1.10
CA GLY A 38 -14.42 6.45 -1.60
C GLY A 38 -13.36 7.02 -0.66
N PHE A 39 -12.83 6.24 0.28
CA PHE A 39 -11.63 6.64 1.02
C PHE A 39 -10.44 6.80 0.05
N SER A 40 -9.53 7.72 0.37
CA SER A 40 -8.37 8.19 -0.43
C SER A 40 -8.66 8.90 -1.76
N ASP A 41 -9.72 8.55 -2.48
CA ASP A 41 -10.00 9.04 -3.85
C ASP A 41 -10.87 10.31 -3.93
N ALA A 42 -11.28 10.89 -2.79
CA ALA A 42 -12.17 12.05 -2.79
C ALA A 42 -11.53 13.34 -3.35
N PHE A 43 -10.19 13.41 -3.45
CA PHE A 43 -9.47 14.60 -3.90
C PHE A 43 -8.44 14.26 -4.99
N PRO A 44 -8.46 14.94 -6.15
CA PRO A 44 -7.56 14.68 -7.27
C PRO A 44 -6.16 15.25 -7.01
N GLU A 45 -5.43 14.63 -6.09
CA GLU A 45 -4.13 15.10 -5.60
C GLU A 45 -3.16 13.93 -5.57
N ARG A 46 -1.86 14.22 -5.68
CA ARG A 46 -0.84 13.15 -5.73
C ARG A 46 -0.64 12.52 -4.35
N ASP A 47 -0.69 11.20 -4.28
CA ASP A 47 -0.40 10.45 -3.04
C ASP A 47 1.07 10.58 -2.61
N PHE A 48 1.98 10.68 -3.58
CA PHE A 48 3.41 10.83 -3.36
C PHE A 48 3.96 12.07 -4.07
N ALA A 49 4.80 12.83 -3.38
CA ALA A 49 5.47 14.00 -3.94
C ALA A 49 6.97 13.98 -3.60
N LYS A 50 7.82 14.11 -4.62
CA LYS A 50 9.25 14.31 -4.41
C LYS A 50 9.49 15.69 -3.80
N ILE A 51 10.29 15.75 -2.74
CA ILE A 51 10.63 17.01 -2.07
C ILE A 51 11.67 17.74 -2.93
N PRO A 52 11.38 18.97 -3.40
CA PRO A 52 12.27 19.70 -4.31
C PRO A 52 13.70 19.82 -3.77
N GLY A 53 14.68 19.57 -4.65
CA GLY A 53 16.11 19.65 -4.30
C GLY A 53 16.62 18.50 -3.42
N THR A 54 15.87 17.40 -3.27
CA THR A 54 16.27 16.23 -2.48
C THR A 54 15.95 14.90 -3.17
N ALA A 55 16.52 13.80 -2.67
CA ALA A 55 16.13 12.43 -3.01
C ALA A 55 15.03 11.87 -2.08
N SER A 56 14.28 12.75 -1.43
CA SER A 56 13.28 12.40 -0.43
C SER A 56 11.86 12.52 -0.98
N TRP A 57 10.97 11.72 -0.43
CA TRP A 57 9.56 11.66 -0.79
C TRP A 57 8.67 12.03 0.38
N LEU A 58 7.57 12.69 0.05
CA LEU A 58 6.47 13.00 0.94
C LEU A 58 5.30 12.11 0.56
N TRP A 59 4.83 11.31 1.50
CA TRP A 59 3.59 10.56 1.37
C TRP A 59 2.47 11.30 2.07
N ARG A 60 1.43 11.57 1.30
CA ARG A 60 0.22 12.22 1.72
C ARG A 60 -0.79 11.18 2.18
N THR A 61 -1.48 11.49 3.25
CA THR A 61 -2.60 10.69 3.74
C THR A 61 -3.80 11.59 3.92
N SER A 62 -4.95 11.14 3.42
CA SER A 62 -6.23 11.84 3.51
C SER A 62 -7.16 11.21 4.54
N GLY A 63 -6.74 10.12 5.19
CA GLY A 63 -7.47 9.47 6.26
C GLY A 63 -6.61 8.40 6.92
N THR A 64 -6.80 8.24 8.22
CA THR A 64 -6.20 7.20 9.06
C THR A 64 -7.30 6.45 9.79
N LEU A 65 -7.07 5.17 10.10
CA LEU A 65 -7.91 4.46 11.06
C LEU A 65 -7.29 4.65 12.45
N GLU A 66 -7.93 5.47 13.28
CA GLU A 66 -7.60 5.55 14.70
C GLU A 66 -8.47 4.55 15.48
N VAL A 67 -7.85 3.59 16.17
CA VAL A 67 -8.59 2.65 17.02
C VAL A 67 -8.63 3.19 18.46
N PRO A 68 -9.78 3.74 18.93
CA PRO A 68 -9.82 4.50 20.18
C PRO A 68 -9.85 3.63 21.44
N GLN A 69 -10.01 2.30 21.31
CA GLN A 69 -9.95 1.37 22.44
C GLN A 69 -9.68 -0.06 21.94
N GLU A 70 -9.06 -0.88 22.79
CA GLU A 70 -8.59 -2.23 22.46
C GLU A 70 -9.66 -3.12 21.81
N GLY A 71 -10.87 -3.13 22.37
CA GLY A 71 -11.95 -4.01 21.90
C GLY A 71 -12.40 -3.76 20.46
N LEU A 72 -12.12 -2.58 19.90
CA LEU A 72 -12.50 -2.23 18.53
C LEU A 72 -11.58 -2.83 17.46
N TRP A 73 -10.40 -3.33 17.81
CA TRP A 73 -9.56 -4.07 16.86
C TRP A 73 -10.28 -5.27 16.26
N ASN A 74 -11.02 -6.00 17.10
CA ASN A 74 -11.83 -7.13 16.66
C ASN A 74 -13.02 -6.70 15.81
N TYR A 75 -13.54 -5.48 16.00
CA TYR A 75 -14.58 -4.95 15.13
C TYR A 75 -14.04 -4.59 13.74
N TYR A 76 -12.90 -3.89 13.67
CA TYR A 76 -12.32 -3.42 12.40
C TYR A 76 -11.62 -4.52 11.59
N PHE A 77 -10.96 -5.47 12.26
CA PHE A 77 -10.14 -6.53 11.66
C PHE A 77 -10.69 -7.94 11.94
N ASN A 78 -12.01 -8.12 11.99
CA ASN A 78 -12.59 -9.46 11.95
C ASN A 78 -12.49 -10.10 10.55
N ASN A 79 -12.74 -11.41 10.51
CA ASN A 79 -12.66 -12.20 9.28
C ASN A 79 -13.62 -11.70 8.18
N GLU A 80 -14.82 -11.23 8.53
CA GLU A 80 -15.79 -10.75 7.54
C GLU A 80 -15.29 -9.46 6.85
N ARG A 81 -14.79 -8.50 7.63
CA ARG A 81 -14.25 -7.24 7.09
C ARG A 81 -12.97 -7.46 6.30
N LEU A 82 -12.07 -8.32 6.77
CA LEU A 82 -10.87 -8.71 6.03
C LEU A 82 -11.25 -9.42 4.71
N ALA A 83 -12.23 -10.30 4.72
CA ALA A 83 -12.74 -10.93 3.51
C ALA A 83 -13.36 -9.92 2.53
N ARG A 84 -14.00 -8.85 3.03
CA ARG A 84 -14.47 -7.73 2.19
C ARG A 84 -13.29 -6.95 1.59
N ILE A 85 -12.21 -6.72 2.34
CA ILE A 85 -11.00 -6.07 1.79
C ILE A 85 -10.47 -6.86 0.59
N ILE A 86 -10.35 -8.18 0.77
CA ILE A 86 -9.87 -9.10 -0.27
C ILE A 86 -10.84 -9.12 -1.47
N ARG A 87 -12.13 -9.37 -1.24
CA ARG A 87 -13.15 -9.55 -2.30
C ARG A 87 -13.24 -8.37 -3.25
N TYR A 88 -13.11 -7.17 -2.73
CA TYR A 88 -13.33 -5.94 -3.49
C TYR A 88 -12.02 -5.24 -3.88
N ASN A 89 -10.86 -5.88 -3.67
CA ASN A 89 -9.54 -5.30 -3.92
C ASN A 89 -9.39 -3.90 -3.29
N ASN A 90 -9.94 -3.72 -2.09
CA ASN A 90 -10.08 -2.41 -1.49
C ASN A 90 -8.78 -1.93 -0.83
N ILE A 91 -8.50 -0.63 -0.97
CA ILE A 91 -7.45 0.10 -0.23
C ILE A 91 -8.10 0.89 0.93
N HIS A 92 -9.19 0.37 1.52
CA HIS A 92 -10.05 1.10 2.47
C HIS A 92 -9.36 1.60 3.73
N VAL A 93 -8.21 1.03 4.04
CA VAL A 93 -7.35 1.48 5.12
C VAL A 93 -6.05 1.91 4.47
N ALA A 94 -5.95 3.20 4.14
CA ALA A 94 -4.76 3.77 3.54
C ALA A 94 -3.52 3.51 4.40
N HIS A 95 -3.71 3.53 5.73
CA HIS A 95 -2.72 3.11 6.73
C HIS A 95 -3.30 3.04 8.15
N VAL A 96 -2.58 2.35 9.05
CA VAL A 96 -2.83 2.27 10.49
C VAL A 96 -1.50 2.37 11.21
N TYR A 97 -1.40 3.23 12.21
CA TYR A 97 -0.23 3.31 13.09
C TYR A 97 -0.63 3.90 14.45
N PRO A 98 0.13 3.65 15.52
CA PRO A 98 -0.05 4.34 16.79
C PRO A 98 0.36 5.81 16.63
N ALA A 99 -0.58 6.63 16.15
CA ALA A 99 -0.39 8.06 16.04
C ALA A 99 -0.37 8.68 17.43
N TRP A 100 0.78 9.22 17.81
CA TRP A 100 1.01 9.94 19.06
C TRP A 100 1.09 9.00 20.28
N ALA A 101 1.99 9.29 21.22
CA ALA A 101 2.22 8.48 22.41
C ALA A 101 1.11 8.74 23.45
N GLN A 102 -0.12 8.36 23.14
CA GLN A 102 -1.28 8.48 24.01
C GLN A 102 -1.83 7.10 24.34
N GLU A 103 -1.77 6.73 25.63
CA GLU A 103 -2.19 5.41 26.15
C GLU A 103 -3.67 5.10 25.86
N THR A 104 -4.51 6.12 25.71
CA THR A 104 -5.94 5.92 25.42
C THR A 104 -6.20 5.46 23.98
N LYS A 105 -5.20 5.42 23.09
CA LYS A 105 -5.37 4.83 21.76
C LYS A 105 -5.05 3.35 21.92
N GLY A 106 -6.02 2.46 21.70
CA GLY A 106 -6.02 1.04 22.08
C GLY A 106 -4.99 0.11 21.41
N TYR A 107 -3.78 0.60 21.15
CA TYR A 107 -2.64 -0.05 20.52
C TYR A 107 -1.71 -0.70 21.55
N TRP A 108 -1.51 -0.03 22.70
CA TRP A 108 -0.57 -0.42 23.73
C TRP A 108 -1.07 0.03 25.11
N ARG A 109 -0.52 -0.59 26.15
CA ARG A 109 -0.75 -0.26 27.56
C ARG A 109 0.54 -0.45 28.35
N PHE A 110 0.60 0.06 29.57
CA PHE A 110 1.61 -0.39 30.52
C PHE A 110 1.22 -1.75 31.14
N ASP A 111 2.20 -2.64 31.34
CA ASP A 111 2.04 -3.83 32.16
C ASP A 111 2.28 -3.56 33.65
N GLU A 112 2.20 -4.60 34.49
CA GLU A 112 2.41 -4.50 35.94
C GLU A 112 3.83 -4.02 36.31
N ASP A 113 4.80 -4.19 35.42
CA ASP A 113 6.19 -3.73 35.57
C ASP A 113 6.40 -2.28 35.04
N GLY A 114 5.36 -1.64 34.50
CA GLY A 114 5.46 -0.34 33.85
C GLY A 114 6.12 -0.37 32.47
N LYS A 115 6.15 -1.52 31.79
CA LYS A 115 6.64 -1.65 30.41
C LYS A 115 5.51 -1.46 29.42
N ILE A 116 5.81 -0.82 28.29
CA ILE A 116 4.87 -0.69 27.18
C ILE A 116 4.71 -2.08 26.53
N VAL A 117 3.49 -2.58 26.51
CA VAL A 117 3.11 -3.84 25.85
C VAL A 117 1.97 -3.59 24.87
N ALA A 118 1.99 -4.32 23.75
CA ALA A 118 0.93 -4.23 22.75
C ALA A 118 -0.39 -4.80 23.30
N GLU A 119 -1.50 -4.16 22.94
CA GLU A 119 -2.84 -4.60 23.34
C GLU A 119 -3.24 -5.93 22.69
N THR A 120 -4.08 -6.69 23.39
CA THR A 120 -4.46 -8.06 22.94
C THR A 120 -5.18 -8.04 21.59
N GLY A 121 -6.18 -7.17 21.44
CA GLY A 121 -6.92 -6.99 20.20
C GLY A 121 -6.03 -6.58 19.02
N PHE A 122 -5.02 -5.75 19.26
CA PHE A 122 -4.07 -5.36 18.22
C PHE A 122 -3.25 -6.56 17.74
N ASN A 123 -2.70 -7.36 18.67
CA ASN A 123 -1.97 -8.59 18.33
C ASN A 123 -2.85 -9.60 17.56
N GLN A 124 -4.13 -9.73 17.94
CA GLN A 124 -5.08 -10.60 17.24
C GLN A 124 -5.37 -10.11 15.81
N ALA A 125 -5.51 -8.79 15.61
CA ALA A 125 -5.67 -8.19 14.29
C ALA A 125 -4.45 -8.47 13.40
N LEU A 126 -3.24 -8.26 13.93
CA LEU A 126 -1.98 -8.55 13.22
C LEU A 126 -1.87 -10.04 12.86
N ALA A 127 -2.24 -10.95 13.76
CA ALA A 127 -2.21 -12.39 13.50
C ALA A 127 -3.17 -12.80 12.36
N ARG A 128 -4.35 -12.18 12.27
CA ARG A 128 -5.29 -12.43 11.16
C ARG A 128 -4.76 -11.91 9.83
N ILE A 129 -4.18 -10.70 9.82
CA ILE A 129 -3.51 -10.13 8.63
C ILE A 129 -2.37 -11.05 8.18
N ASP A 130 -1.52 -11.50 9.10
CA ASP A 130 -0.39 -12.39 8.80
C ASP A 130 -0.87 -13.76 8.27
N SER A 131 -1.95 -14.32 8.81
CA SER A 131 -2.54 -15.55 8.29
C SER A 131 -3.00 -15.39 6.84
N LEU A 132 -3.63 -14.26 6.50
CA LEU A 132 -4.07 -13.98 5.13
C LEU A 132 -2.89 -13.75 4.20
N HIS A 133 -1.85 -13.07 4.69
CA HIS A 133 -0.57 -12.89 3.99
C HIS A 133 0.11 -14.21 3.65
N LYS A 134 0.29 -15.09 4.64
CA LYS A 134 0.87 -16.43 4.42
C LYS A 134 0.07 -17.28 3.44
N SER A 135 -1.24 -17.04 3.32
CA SER A 135 -2.11 -17.72 2.34
C SER A 135 -2.18 -17.02 0.97
N GLY A 136 -1.46 -15.92 0.76
CA GLY A 136 -1.46 -15.15 -0.49
C GLY A 136 -2.75 -14.36 -0.76
N GLN A 137 -3.68 -14.29 0.19
CA GLN A 137 -4.97 -13.62 0.01
C GLN A 137 -4.89 -12.11 0.23
N LEU A 138 -4.01 -11.67 1.13
CA LEU A 138 -3.79 -10.26 1.46
C LEU A 138 -2.30 -9.97 1.33
N LEU A 139 -1.92 -8.85 0.71
CA LEU A 139 -0.53 -8.44 0.57
C LEU A 139 -0.30 -7.18 1.43
N PRO A 140 -0.14 -7.31 2.75
CA PRO A 140 0.16 -6.17 3.59
C PRO A 140 1.52 -5.58 3.17
N THR A 141 1.61 -4.26 3.16
CA THR A 141 2.83 -3.54 2.80
C THR A 141 3.14 -2.49 3.85
N THR A 142 4.41 -2.14 4.00
CA THR A 142 4.83 -0.96 4.77
C THR A 142 4.86 0.26 3.86
N VAL A 143 4.70 1.45 4.44
CA VAL A 143 4.84 2.73 3.74
C VAL A 143 6.21 2.84 3.05
N GLN A 144 7.27 2.32 3.69
CA GLN A 144 8.60 2.28 3.12
C GLN A 144 8.64 1.42 1.86
N GLN A 145 8.11 0.19 1.90
CA GLN A 145 8.06 -0.69 0.74
C GLN A 145 7.25 -0.08 -0.40
N LEU A 146 6.10 0.54 -0.09
CA LEU A 146 5.27 1.23 -1.06
C LEU A 146 6.01 2.39 -1.75
N LEU A 147 6.66 3.26 -0.98
CA LEU A 147 7.42 4.40 -1.52
C LEU A 147 8.67 3.96 -2.27
N SER A 148 9.37 2.93 -1.80
CA SER A 148 10.50 2.34 -2.53
C SER A 148 10.04 1.74 -3.85
N TYR A 149 8.94 0.99 -3.86
CA TYR A 149 8.38 0.44 -5.09
C TYR A 149 7.97 1.55 -6.08
N HIS A 150 7.31 2.61 -5.59
CA HIS A 150 6.97 3.77 -6.40
C HIS A 150 8.21 4.43 -7.00
N GLU A 151 9.22 4.69 -6.18
CA GLU A 151 10.48 5.31 -6.62
C GLU A 151 11.17 4.45 -7.69
N GLN A 152 11.29 3.14 -7.47
CA GLN A 152 11.91 2.26 -8.47
C GLN A 152 11.08 2.16 -9.76
N SER A 153 9.76 2.23 -9.67
CA SER A 153 8.88 2.20 -10.85
C SER A 153 9.06 3.42 -11.75
N LEU A 154 9.56 4.54 -11.23
CA LEU A 154 9.90 5.73 -12.04
C LEU A 154 11.18 5.55 -12.85
N GLU A 155 11.97 4.53 -12.55
CA GLU A 155 13.17 4.16 -13.31
C GLU A 155 12.86 3.10 -14.40
N LEU A 156 11.57 2.85 -14.66
CA LEU A 156 11.11 2.00 -15.75
C LEU A 156 10.78 2.85 -16.97
N ASP A 157 11.30 2.42 -18.12
CA ASP A 157 10.86 2.89 -19.44
C ASP A 157 10.04 1.80 -20.13
N TYR A 158 9.19 2.22 -21.06
CA TYR A 158 8.43 1.29 -21.90
C TYR A 158 8.44 1.71 -23.37
N GLN A 159 8.41 0.69 -24.24
CA GLN A 159 8.28 0.85 -25.68
C GLN A 159 7.18 -0.08 -26.20
N ILE A 160 6.26 0.47 -26.98
CA ILE A 160 5.27 -0.31 -27.73
C ILE A 160 5.92 -0.72 -29.05
N ASN A 161 6.00 -2.02 -29.30
CA ASN A 161 6.60 -2.58 -30.50
C ASN A 161 5.56 -2.73 -31.63
N SER A 162 6.04 -2.93 -32.86
CA SER A 162 5.19 -3.07 -34.06
C SER A 162 4.28 -4.31 -34.03
N ASP A 163 4.62 -5.33 -33.24
CA ASP A 163 3.81 -6.53 -33.04
C ASP A 163 2.82 -6.41 -31.86
N ASN A 164 2.63 -5.18 -31.34
CA ASN A 164 1.83 -4.84 -30.16
C ASN A 164 2.31 -5.45 -28.84
N SER A 165 3.51 -6.03 -28.80
CA SER A 165 4.18 -6.31 -27.52
C SER A 165 4.68 -5.02 -26.88
N ILE A 166 4.87 -5.04 -25.56
CA ILE A 166 5.44 -3.94 -24.80
C ILE A 166 6.78 -4.39 -24.25
N THR A 167 7.86 -3.69 -24.59
CA THR A 167 9.14 -3.86 -23.90
C THR A 167 9.14 -2.96 -22.67
N ILE A 168 9.45 -3.52 -21.51
CA ILE A 168 9.70 -2.80 -20.27
C ILE A 168 11.19 -2.89 -19.98
N SER A 169 11.83 -1.75 -19.76
CA SER A 169 13.26 -1.63 -19.47
C SER A 169 13.46 -0.97 -18.13
N HIS A 170 14.35 -1.52 -17.30
CA HIS A 170 14.61 -0.99 -15.97
C HIS A 170 16.00 -0.35 -15.91
N HIS A 171 16.03 0.97 -15.71
CA HIS A 171 17.24 1.78 -15.71
C HIS A 171 17.75 2.11 -14.30
N GLY A 172 17.01 1.68 -13.27
CA GLY A 172 17.37 1.85 -11.87
C GLY A 172 18.49 0.91 -11.42
N ASN A 173 18.88 1.05 -10.15
CA ASN A 173 19.98 0.32 -9.55
C ASN A 173 19.57 -0.68 -8.44
N GLN A 174 18.28 -0.75 -8.09
CA GLN A 174 17.73 -1.74 -7.17
C GLN A 174 16.64 -2.56 -7.86
N PRO A 175 16.59 -3.88 -7.68
CA PRO A 175 15.56 -4.71 -8.28
C PRO A 175 14.15 -4.27 -7.87
N ILE A 176 13.18 -4.52 -8.75
CA ILE A 176 11.76 -4.39 -8.43
C ILE A 176 11.20 -5.79 -8.26
N GLU A 177 10.81 -6.10 -7.03
CA GLU A 177 10.11 -7.34 -6.69
C GLU A 177 8.60 -7.13 -6.88
N GLY A 178 7.95 -8.04 -7.59
CA GLY A 178 6.51 -7.99 -7.84
C GLY A 178 6.06 -6.80 -8.71
N LEU A 179 6.84 -6.42 -9.74
CA LEU A 179 6.40 -5.45 -10.74
C LEU A 179 5.07 -5.90 -11.35
N SER A 180 4.02 -5.16 -11.04
CA SER A 180 2.64 -5.56 -11.25
C SER A 180 1.96 -4.80 -12.38
N PHE A 181 1.17 -5.51 -13.18
CA PHE A 181 0.38 -4.98 -14.28
C PHE A 181 -1.05 -5.50 -14.23
N ILE A 182 -1.98 -4.76 -14.85
CA ILE A 182 -3.36 -5.20 -15.09
C ILE A 182 -3.68 -5.08 -16.58
N THR A 183 -4.36 -6.07 -17.14
CA THR A 183 -4.77 -6.10 -18.55
C THR A 183 -6.16 -6.70 -18.72
N LEU A 184 -6.86 -6.28 -19.78
CA LEU A 184 -8.11 -6.90 -20.22
C LEU A 184 -7.89 -8.16 -21.08
N ALA A 185 -6.63 -8.49 -21.38
CA ALA A 185 -6.27 -9.72 -22.06
C ALA A 185 -6.56 -10.96 -21.21
N VAL A 186 -6.79 -12.10 -21.87
CA VAL A 186 -7.05 -13.38 -21.21
C VAL A 186 -5.77 -14.16 -20.89
N GLU A 187 -4.68 -13.85 -21.60
CA GLU A 187 -3.39 -14.49 -21.44
C GLU A 187 -2.26 -13.46 -21.65
N VAL A 188 -1.17 -13.63 -20.91
CA VAL A 188 0.04 -12.82 -21.01
C VAL A 188 1.24 -13.76 -21.10
N GLU A 189 2.18 -13.41 -21.97
CA GLU A 189 3.50 -14.04 -22.06
C GLU A 189 4.56 -12.99 -21.72
N ILE A 190 5.57 -13.38 -20.94
CA ILE A 190 6.70 -12.51 -20.57
C ILE A 190 7.99 -13.22 -20.95
N SER A 191 8.80 -12.58 -21.79
CA SER A 191 10.04 -13.18 -22.29
C SER A 191 10.99 -13.53 -21.14
N SER A 192 11.41 -14.79 -21.08
CA SER A 192 12.45 -15.27 -20.15
C SER A 192 12.16 -15.04 -18.66
N LYS A 193 10.87 -14.90 -18.29
CA LYS A 193 10.43 -14.72 -16.90
C LYS A 193 9.33 -15.69 -16.52
N THR A 194 9.42 -16.22 -15.31
CA THR A 194 8.24 -16.71 -14.61
C THR A 194 7.49 -15.52 -14.00
N PHE A 195 6.17 -15.62 -13.99
CA PHE A 195 5.31 -14.61 -13.38
C PHE A 195 4.17 -15.32 -12.64
N GLU A 196 3.60 -14.61 -11.68
CA GLU A 196 2.37 -15.01 -11.02
C GLU A 196 1.22 -14.18 -11.57
N SER A 197 0.00 -14.73 -11.51
CA SER A 197 -1.17 -14.02 -12.00
C SER A 197 -2.44 -14.39 -11.24
N ARG A 198 -3.42 -13.48 -11.31
CA ARG A 198 -4.72 -13.62 -10.69
C ARG A 198 -5.79 -12.99 -11.58
N GLN A 199 -6.77 -13.79 -11.95
CA GLN A 199 -7.95 -13.29 -12.66
C GLN A 199 -8.87 -12.52 -11.71
N THR A 200 -9.36 -11.37 -12.16
CA THR A 200 -10.35 -10.54 -11.46
C THR A 200 -11.50 -10.16 -12.40
N ASP A 201 -12.56 -9.59 -11.84
CA ASP A 201 -13.66 -8.96 -12.58
C ASP A 201 -13.20 -7.75 -13.43
N LYS A 202 -12.07 -7.14 -13.07
CA LYS A 202 -11.46 -6.00 -13.79
C LYS A 202 -10.39 -6.40 -14.83
N GLY A 203 -10.07 -7.70 -14.95
CA GLY A 203 -9.05 -8.21 -15.86
C GLY A 203 -8.04 -9.15 -15.19
N LEU A 204 -7.01 -9.50 -15.94
CA LEU A 204 -5.87 -10.30 -15.46
C LEU A 204 -4.86 -9.37 -14.79
N ILE A 205 -4.60 -9.60 -13.51
CA ILE A 205 -3.46 -9.00 -12.80
C ILE A 205 -2.31 -10.00 -12.88
N PHE A 206 -1.11 -9.53 -13.23
CA PHE A 206 0.09 -10.36 -13.24
C PHE A 206 1.30 -9.59 -12.73
N TRP A 207 2.25 -10.29 -12.14
CA TRP A 207 3.44 -9.69 -11.55
C TRP A 207 4.67 -10.58 -11.65
N PHE A 208 5.84 -9.95 -11.75
CA PHE A 208 7.14 -10.63 -11.84
C PHE A 208 8.25 -9.71 -11.31
N ASN A 209 9.43 -10.28 -11.07
CA ASN A 209 10.58 -9.51 -10.62
C ASN A 209 11.41 -9.03 -11.81
N ILE A 210 11.88 -7.78 -11.79
CA ILE A 210 12.80 -7.21 -12.79
C ILE A 210 14.07 -6.69 -12.13
N ALA A 211 15.23 -7.09 -12.65
CA ALA A 211 16.55 -6.72 -12.14
C ALA A 211 17.02 -5.38 -12.73
N PRO A 212 17.98 -4.68 -12.09
CA PRO A 212 18.64 -3.51 -12.68
C PRO A 212 19.22 -3.78 -14.07
N GLY A 213 18.96 -2.90 -15.03
CA GLY A 213 19.43 -3.02 -16.42
C GLY A 213 18.71 -4.08 -17.26
N GLU A 214 17.74 -4.79 -16.69
CA GLU A 214 17.00 -5.82 -17.40
C GLU A 214 15.94 -5.19 -18.33
N SER A 215 15.65 -5.87 -19.43
CA SER A 215 14.51 -5.58 -20.28
C SER A 215 13.71 -6.84 -20.55
N VAL A 216 12.40 -6.75 -20.49
CA VAL A 216 11.48 -7.86 -20.74
C VAL A 216 10.44 -7.44 -21.78
N ASN A 217 10.03 -8.38 -22.60
CA ASN A 217 8.95 -8.21 -23.56
C ASN A 217 7.67 -8.85 -22.99
N ILE A 218 6.59 -8.08 -22.96
CA ILE A 218 5.26 -8.50 -22.51
C ILE A 218 4.35 -8.56 -23.73
N LYS A 219 3.74 -9.72 -23.97
CA LYS A 219 2.76 -9.92 -25.02
C LYS A 219 1.43 -10.33 -24.42
N ALA A 220 0.39 -9.56 -24.72
CA ALA A 220 -0.96 -9.82 -24.22
C ALA A 220 -1.85 -10.35 -25.36
N LYS A 221 -2.48 -11.50 -25.15
CA LYS A 221 -3.43 -12.08 -26.11
C LYS A 221 -4.85 -11.65 -25.77
N ARG A 222 -5.48 -10.95 -26.71
CA ARG A 222 -6.91 -10.63 -26.63
C ARG A 222 -7.72 -11.86 -27.07
N PRO A 223 -8.92 -12.08 -26.51
CA PRO A 223 -9.81 -13.15 -26.93
C PRO A 223 -10.21 -13.04 -28.41
#